data_AF-A0A8R1ES07-F1
#
_entry.id   AF-A0A8R1ES07-F1
#
_cell.length_a   1.000
_cell.length_b   1.000
_cell.length_c   1.000
_cell.angle_alpha   90.00
_cell.angle_beta   90.00
_cell.angle_gamma   90.00
#
_symmetry.space_group_name_H-M   'P 1'
#
loop_
_entity.id
_entity.type
_entity.pdbx_description
1 polymer ?
#
loop_
_entity_poly.entity_id
_entity_poly.type
_entity_poly.pdbx_seq_one_letter_code
_entity_poly.pdbx_strand_id
1 'polypeptide(L)'
;MVSNIDMALSDVIKTSRSVLKNKNIKRKNGKKPTGIQKKTRPIQTERIRKTPLIIPGNPKRTVRLNLSNLASSVTTSDLNELFGDYKIRSLSVNFDENRTPLGTADIS
;
A
#
# COMPACT_ATOMS: atom_id res chain seq x y z
N MET A 1 24.04 0.08 -33.04
CA MET A 1 23.09 -0.14 -31.91
C MET A 1 21.72 -0.31 -32.54
N VAL A 2 21.13 -1.51 -32.47
CA VAL A 2 19.82 -1.79 -33.06
C VAL A 2 18.81 -1.68 -31.93
N SER A 3 17.90 -0.72 -32.03
CA SER A 3 16.85 -0.49 -31.05
C SER A 3 15.76 -1.56 -31.21
N ASN A 4 15.58 -2.40 -30.19
CA ASN A 4 14.53 -3.42 -30.11
C ASN A 4 13.13 -2.78 -29.92
N ILE A 5 12.68 -2.02 -30.92
CA ILE A 5 11.37 -1.35 -30.93
C ILE A 5 10.32 -2.21 -31.66
N ASP A 6 10.76 -3.10 -32.55
CA ASP A 6 9.88 -3.97 -33.36
C ASP A 6 9.71 -5.38 -32.76
N MET A 7 9.45 -5.48 -31.45
CA MET A 7 9.04 -6.76 -30.86
C MET A 7 7.54 -6.72 -30.56
N ALA A 8 6.78 -7.58 -31.24
CA ALA A 8 5.36 -7.74 -30.98
C ALA A 8 5.15 -8.12 -29.50
N LEU A 9 4.13 -7.54 -28.86
CA LEU A 9 3.83 -7.77 -27.45
C LEU A 9 3.68 -9.26 -27.11
N SER A 10 3.20 -10.06 -28.07
CA SER A 10 3.13 -11.52 -27.98
C SER A 10 4.47 -12.20 -27.73
N ASP A 11 5.56 -11.69 -28.31
CA ASP A 11 6.88 -12.32 -28.23
C ASP A 11 7.62 -11.93 -26.94
N VAL A 12 7.37 -10.72 -26.42
CA VAL A 12 7.78 -10.30 -25.07
C VAL A 12 7.14 -11.21 -24.01
N ILE A 13 5.84 -11.51 -24.15
CA ILE A 13 5.08 -12.34 -23.22
C ILE A 13 5.50 -13.82 -23.28
N LYS A 14 5.86 -14.34 -24.46
CA LYS A 14 6.38 -15.71 -24.60
C LYS A 14 7.78 -15.86 -23.99
N THR A 15 8.65 -14.87 -24.18
CA THR A 15 10.03 -14.88 -23.67
C THR A 15 10.07 -14.88 -22.15
N SER A 16 9.21 -14.11 -21.48
CA SER A 16 9.11 -14.12 -20.01
C SER A 16 8.64 -15.47 -19.43
N ARG A 17 7.81 -16.23 -20.17
CA ARG A 17 7.34 -17.56 -19.75
C ARG A 17 8.37 -18.67 -19.95
N SER A 18 9.25 -18.58 -20.95
CA SER A 18 10.27 -19.61 -21.22
C SER A 18 11.41 -19.58 -20.19
N VAL A 19 11.75 -18.41 -19.65
CA VAL A 19 12.75 -18.25 -18.58
C VAL A 19 12.34 -18.97 -17.28
N LEU A 20 11.03 -19.14 -17.04
CA LEU A 20 10.49 -19.82 -15.86
C LEU A 20 10.42 -21.35 -15.97
N LYS A 21 10.58 -21.93 -17.18
CA LYS A 21 10.37 -23.38 -17.39
C LYS A 21 11.64 -24.24 -17.44
N ASN A 22 12.83 -23.66 -17.50
CA ASN A 22 14.08 -24.42 -17.59
C ASN A 22 14.91 -24.38 -16.30
N LYS A 23 14.47 -25.15 -15.29
CA LYS A 23 15.37 -25.72 -14.27
C LYS A 23 14.99 -27.17 -13.96
N ASN A 24 15.07 -28.02 -14.99
CA ASN A 24 15.12 -29.47 -14.81
C ASN A 24 16.45 -29.98 -15.38
N ILE A 25 17.54 -29.70 -14.66
CA ILE A 25 18.86 -30.28 -14.93
C ILE A 25 19.16 -31.26 -13.79
N LYS A 26 18.90 -32.54 -14.05
CA LYS A 26 19.41 -33.67 -13.25
C LYS A 26 20.95 -33.67 -13.32
N ARG A 27 21.65 -33.54 -12.19
CA ARG A 27 23.07 -33.94 -12.09
C ARG A 27 23.31 -34.78 -10.82
N LYS A 28 24.01 -35.89 -11.07
CA LYS A 28 24.29 -37.04 -10.20
C LYS A 28 25.22 -36.71 -9.02
N ASN A 29 25.15 -37.58 -8.01
CA ASN A 29 26.03 -37.80 -6.86
C ASN A 29 27.48 -37.27 -6.99
N GLY A 30 27.97 -36.56 -5.96
CA GLY A 30 29.37 -36.19 -5.79
C GLY A 30 29.62 -35.45 -4.48
N LYS A 31 30.69 -35.82 -3.78
CA LYS A 31 31.10 -35.48 -2.40
C LYS A 31 31.15 -33.97 -2.08
N LYS A 32 30.81 -33.63 -0.82
CA LYS A 32 30.99 -32.30 -0.20
C LYS A 32 32.48 -31.95 -0.06
N PRO A 33 32.84 -30.67 -0.20
CA PRO A 33 33.84 -30.06 0.67
C PRO A 33 33.26 -28.87 1.45
N THR A 34 33.70 -28.80 2.69
CA THR A 34 33.47 -27.78 3.71
C THR A 34 34.11 -26.44 3.34
N GLY A 35 33.32 -25.36 3.36
CA GLY A 35 33.81 -24.00 3.20
C GLY A 35 32.79 -22.98 3.72
N ILE A 36 33.16 -22.30 4.81
CA ILE A 36 32.72 -20.98 5.29
C ILE A 36 31.29 -20.57 4.89
N GLN A 37 30.35 -20.72 5.83
CA GLN A 37 28.98 -20.20 5.69
C GLN A 37 29.00 -18.67 5.74
N LYS A 38 29.13 -18.01 4.59
CA LYS A 38 28.67 -16.63 4.43
C LYS A 38 27.15 -16.66 4.62
N LYS A 39 26.66 -16.20 5.78
CA LYS A 39 25.23 -15.92 6.00
C LYS A 39 24.83 -14.72 5.14
N THR A 40 24.72 -14.90 3.83
CA THR A 40 23.85 -14.07 3.00
C THR A 40 22.43 -14.35 3.46
N ARG A 41 21.87 -13.44 4.27
CA ARG A 41 20.45 -13.43 4.57
C ARG A 41 19.71 -13.37 3.22
N PRO A 42 18.79 -14.28 2.92
CA PRO A 42 17.91 -14.07 1.78
C PRO A 42 17.16 -12.76 2.03
N ILE A 43 17.16 -11.87 1.04
CA ILE A 43 16.12 -10.84 0.97
C ILE A 43 14.82 -11.64 0.82
N GLN A 44 14.16 -11.88 1.95
CA GLN A 44 12.75 -12.19 1.92
C GLN A 44 12.12 -10.94 1.32
N THR A 45 11.75 -11.02 0.05
CA THR A 45 10.62 -10.24 -0.45
C THR A 45 9.44 -10.71 0.38
N GLU A 46 9.28 -10.11 1.57
CA GLU A 46 8.04 -10.23 2.31
C GLU A 46 6.97 -9.77 1.33
N ARG A 47 6.16 -10.74 0.87
CA ARG A 47 4.80 -10.41 0.50
C ARG A 47 4.29 -9.63 1.69
N ILE A 48 4.05 -8.33 1.52
CA ILE A 48 3.24 -7.53 2.43
C ILE A 48 1.86 -8.18 2.36
N ARG A 49 1.69 -9.26 3.10
CA ARG A 49 0.39 -9.80 3.42
C ARG A 49 -0.21 -8.66 4.23
N LYS A 50 -1.21 -7.99 3.67
CA LYS A 50 -2.09 -7.08 4.39
C LYS A 50 -2.88 -7.93 5.41
N THR A 51 -2.20 -8.57 6.36
CA THR A 51 -2.83 -9.03 7.58
C THR A 51 -3.27 -7.76 8.29
N PRO A 52 -4.56 -7.59 8.58
CA PRO A 52 -4.99 -6.47 9.42
C PRO A 52 -4.19 -6.59 10.71
N LEU A 53 -3.31 -5.62 10.92
CA LEU A 53 -2.58 -5.44 12.15
C LEU A 53 -3.64 -5.14 13.21
N ILE A 54 -4.15 -6.17 13.88
CA ILE A 54 -4.94 -6.03 15.10
C ILE A 54 -3.93 -5.60 16.18
N ILE A 55 -3.56 -4.32 16.13
CA ILE A 55 -2.74 -3.69 17.15
C ILE A 55 -3.65 -3.57 18.37
N PRO A 56 -3.28 -4.12 19.53
CA PRO A 56 -4.03 -3.90 20.76
C PRO A 56 -4.22 -2.39 20.94
N GLY A 57 -5.47 -1.95 20.87
CA GLY A 57 -5.81 -0.54 20.78
C GLY A 57 -5.39 0.19 22.03
N ASN A 58 -4.45 1.12 21.91
CA ASN A 58 -4.20 2.08 22.98
C ASN A 58 -5.45 2.96 23.11
N PRO A 59 -6.21 2.92 24.23
CA PRO A 59 -7.45 3.68 24.38
C PRO A 59 -7.22 5.20 24.41
N LYS A 60 -5.97 5.66 24.53
CA LYS A 60 -5.56 7.07 24.44
C LYS A 60 -5.11 7.47 23.02
N ARG A 61 -5.15 6.55 22.06
CA ARG A 61 -4.75 6.84 20.68
C ARG A 61 -5.79 7.77 20.06
N THR A 62 -5.36 8.98 19.72
CA THR A 62 -6.14 9.86 18.86
C THR A 62 -5.99 9.37 17.41
N VAL A 63 -7.09 9.42 16.67
CA VAL A 63 -7.13 9.07 15.25
C VAL A 63 -7.54 10.32 14.50
N ARG A 64 -6.96 10.54 13.32
CA ARG A 64 -7.38 11.61 12.41
C ARG A 64 -8.21 10.99 11.29
N LEU A 65 -9.37 11.55 11.04
CA LEU A 65 -10.24 11.18 9.94
C LEU A 65 -10.24 12.31 8.92
N ASN A 66 -10.07 11.97 7.65
CA ASN A 66 -10.25 12.89 6.54
C ASN A 66 -11.55 12.49 5.83
N LEU A 67 -12.49 13.42 5.79
CA LEU A 67 -13.75 13.29 5.10
C LEU A 67 -13.63 13.98 3.75
N SER A 68 -14.14 13.32 2.71
CA SER A 68 -14.18 13.83 1.35
C SER A 68 -15.55 13.61 0.74
N ASN A 69 -15.82 14.27 -0.39
CA ASN A 69 -17.11 14.22 -1.08
C ASN A 69 -18.29 14.73 -0.22
N LEU A 70 -18.04 15.78 0.58
CA LEU A 70 -19.09 16.48 1.32
C LEU A 70 -19.84 17.43 0.37
N ALA A 71 -21.15 17.53 0.56
CA ALA A 71 -21.96 18.52 -0.16
C ALA A 71 -21.61 19.94 0.32
N SER A 72 -21.74 20.94 -0.55
CA SER A 72 -21.44 22.35 -0.25
C SER A 72 -22.34 22.96 0.83
N SER A 73 -23.50 22.35 1.08
CA SER A 73 -24.41 22.77 2.16
C SER A 73 -24.02 22.24 3.54
N VAL A 74 -23.08 21.28 3.62
CA VAL A 74 -22.69 20.67 4.89
C VAL A 74 -21.88 21.68 5.70
N THR A 75 -22.33 21.92 6.92
CA THR A 75 -21.68 22.82 7.87
C THR A 75 -20.97 22.05 8.98
N THR A 76 -20.11 22.75 9.70
CA THR A 76 -19.47 22.25 10.93
C THR A 76 -20.51 21.79 11.96
N SER A 77 -21.69 22.43 12.02
CA SER A 77 -22.76 22.07 12.96
C SER A 77 -23.34 20.69 12.64
N ASP A 78 -23.63 20.43 11.36
CA ASP A 78 -24.20 19.14 10.92
C ASP A 78 -23.25 17.98 11.22
N LEU A 79 -21.95 18.19 10.99
CA LEU A 79 -20.93 17.19 11.29
C LEU A 79 -20.76 17.00 12.81
N ASN A 80 -20.85 18.06 13.61
CA ASN A 80 -20.76 17.95 15.05
C ASN A 80 -21.95 17.18 15.65
N GLU A 81 -23.15 17.33 15.07
CA GLU A 81 -24.31 16.51 15.41
C GLU A 81 -24.09 15.04 15.03
N LEU A 82 -23.66 14.77 13.79
CA LEU A 82 -23.45 13.42 13.28
C LEU A 82 -22.40 12.62 14.08
N PHE A 83 -21.34 13.30 14.53
CA PHE A 83 -20.26 12.68 15.29
C PHE A 83 -20.36 12.93 16.81
N GLY A 84 -21.47 13.49 17.30
CA GLY A 84 -21.64 13.90 18.70
C GLY A 84 -21.53 12.75 19.73
N ASP A 85 -21.82 11.52 19.31
CA ASP A 85 -21.64 10.32 20.14
C ASP A 85 -20.17 9.93 20.36
N TYR A 86 -19.25 10.51 19.59
CA TYR A 86 -17.82 10.26 19.68
C TYR A 86 -17.09 11.38 20.43
N LYS A 87 -15.96 11.02 21.07
CA LYS A 87 -15.07 12.00 21.70
C LYS A 87 -14.22 12.70 20.64
N ILE A 88 -14.79 13.73 20.02
CA ILE A 88 -14.08 14.59 19.06
C ILE A 88 -13.28 15.64 19.81
N ARG A 89 -12.02 15.82 19.44
CA ARG A 89 -11.15 16.90 19.92
C ARG A 89 -11.26 18.14 19.04
N SER A 90 -11.33 17.97 17.72
CA SER A 90 -11.45 19.06 16.77
C SER A 90 -12.14 18.62 15.49
N LEU A 91 -12.94 19.52 14.92
CA LEU A 91 -13.67 19.31 13.67
C LEU A 91 -13.60 20.60 12.85
N SER A 92 -13.20 20.50 11.59
CA SER A 92 -13.15 21.63 10.67
C SER A 92 -13.54 21.23 9.26
N VAL A 93 -14.43 22.00 8.65
CA VAL A 93 -14.71 21.93 7.21
C VAL A 93 -13.72 22.81 6.46
N ASN A 94 -13.21 22.32 5.34
CA ASN A 94 -12.21 23.02 4.56
C ASN A 94 -12.88 23.92 3.52
N PHE A 95 -12.43 25.17 3.47
CA PHE A 95 -12.90 26.19 2.54
C PHE A 95 -11.73 26.73 1.73
N ASP A 96 -12.02 27.16 0.51
CA ASP A 96 -11.12 27.93 -0.33
C ASP A 96 -10.96 29.37 0.20
N GLU A 97 -10.03 30.13 -0.37
CA GLU A 97 -9.77 31.54 -0.04
C GLU A 97 -11.03 32.41 -0.19
N ASN A 98 -11.91 32.05 -1.13
CA ASN A 98 -13.19 32.72 -1.38
C ASN A 98 -14.33 32.25 -0.45
N ARG A 99 -14.01 31.52 0.62
CA ARG A 99 -14.97 30.87 1.54
C ARG A 99 -15.93 29.88 0.87
N THR A 100 -15.54 29.34 -0.28
CA THR A 100 -16.30 28.29 -0.96
C THR A 100 -15.93 26.92 -0.37
N PRO A 101 -16.89 26.06 -0.01
CA PRO A 101 -16.60 24.75 0.59
C PRO A 101 -15.90 23.82 -0.41
N LEU A 102 -14.79 23.20 0.00
CA LEU A 102 -14.00 22.28 -0.83
C LEU A 102 -14.55 20.85 -0.84
N GLY A 103 -15.63 20.58 -0.10
CA GLY A 103 -16.21 19.24 0.04
C GLY A 103 -15.32 18.29 0.86
N THR A 104 -14.42 18.82 1.69
CA THR A 104 -13.58 18.04 2.60
C THR A 104 -13.64 18.57 4.02
N ALA A 105 -13.37 17.70 5.00
CA ALA A 105 -13.29 18.06 6.41
C ALA A 105 -12.29 17.17 7.14
N ASP A 106 -11.73 17.70 8.22
CA ASP A 106 -10.78 16.99 9.08
C ASP A 106 -11.37 16.87 10.49
N ILE A 107 -11.26 15.66 11.07
CA ILE A 107 -11.73 15.33 12.41
C ILE A 107 -10.58 14.68 13.19
N SER A 108 -10.39 15.10 14.45
CA SER A 108 -9.36 14.55 15.35
C SER A 108 -9.83 14.42 16.78
#